data_AF-A0A7K7VCD4-F1
#
_entry.id   AF-A0A7K7VCD4-F1
#
_cell.length_a   1.000
_cell.length_b   1.000
_cell.length_c   1.000
_cell.angle_alpha   90.00
_cell.angle_beta   90.00
_cell.angle_gamma   90.00
#
_symmetry.space_group_name_H-M   'P 1'
#
loop_
_entity.id
_entity.type
_entity.pdbx_description
1 polymer ?
#
loop_
_entity_poly.entity_id
_entity_poly.type
_entity_poly.pdbx_seq_one_letter_code
_entity_poly.pdbx_strand_id
1 'polypeptide(L)'
;GPAHLFRLAGKCFSFVESTYKYEFCPFSNVTQHEQTFRWNAYSGILGIWHEWEIVNNTFVGMWMREGDSCESKSRQTKVLLVCGKSNKLAYVSEPSTCVYSLTFETPLVCHPHSLLVYPTLTEALQRKWDETEQFLYDGLITEQGYIKILKKIFEEAGLLRVTEEKEFEKQNKKIITQKFETVESCNK
;
A
#
# COMPACT_ATOMS: atom_id res chain seq x y z
N GLY A 1 -6.17 8.02 -0.30
CA GLY A 1 -4.79 8.50 -0.56
C GLY A 1 -4.84 9.89 -1.18
N PRO A 2 -3.70 10.53 -1.48
CA PRO A 2 -3.67 11.90 -1.97
C PRO A 2 -4.38 12.07 -3.32
N ALA A 3 -5.45 12.88 -3.36
CA ALA A 3 -6.32 12.99 -4.52
C ALA A 3 -5.59 13.43 -5.80
N HIS A 4 -4.59 14.30 -5.64
CA HIS A 4 -3.84 14.87 -6.76
C HIS A 4 -2.97 13.85 -7.50
N LEU A 5 -2.63 12.70 -6.89
CA LEU A 5 -1.87 11.61 -7.52
C LEU A 5 -2.71 10.79 -8.50
N PHE A 6 -4.05 10.78 -8.37
CA PHE A 6 -4.94 10.06 -9.30
C PHE A 6 -4.83 10.57 -10.76
N ARG A 7 -4.24 11.75 -10.99
CA ARG A 7 -3.90 12.26 -12.34
C ARG A 7 -2.87 11.39 -13.09
N LEU A 8 -2.20 10.49 -12.37
CA LEU A 8 -1.28 9.51 -12.92
C LEU A 8 -1.95 8.17 -13.26
N ALA A 9 -3.19 7.95 -12.80
CA ALA A 9 -3.92 6.73 -13.11
C ALA A 9 -4.13 6.60 -14.63
N GLY A 10 -3.94 5.38 -15.14
CA GLY A 10 -4.02 5.10 -16.58
C GLY A 10 -2.81 5.54 -17.40
N LYS A 11 -1.77 6.12 -16.78
CA LYS A 11 -0.48 6.42 -17.43
C LYS A 11 0.56 5.43 -16.97
N CYS A 12 1.46 5.06 -17.87
CA CYS A 12 2.55 4.14 -17.57
C CYS A 12 3.90 4.78 -17.89
N PHE A 13 4.88 4.53 -17.02
CA PHE A 13 6.21 5.11 -17.10
C PHE A 13 7.22 3.98 -17.18
N SER A 14 8.06 4.03 -18.21
CA SER A 14 9.04 2.98 -18.44
C SER A 14 10.46 3.44 -18.12
N PHE A 15 11.27 2.48 -17.69
CA PHE A 15 12.70 2.62 -17.45
C PHE A 15 13.39 1.41 -18.03
N VAL A 16 14.43 1.63 -18.83
CA VAL A 16 15.21 0.54 -19.42
C VAL A 16 16.56 0.50 -18.75
N GLU A 17 16.91 -0.65 -18.19
CA GLU A 17 18.21 -0.92 -17.60
C GLU A 17 18.76 -2.22 -18.15
N SER A 18 19.94 -2.14 -18.77
CA SER A 18 20.58 -3.26 -19.46
C SER A 18 19.64 -3.92 -20.48
N THR A 19 19.17 -5.15 -20.22
CA THR A 19 18.29 -5.92 -21.10
C THR A 19 16.83 -5.92 -20.66
N TYR A 20 16.48 -5.22 -19.58
CA TYR A 20 15.13 -5.23 -19.03
C TYR A 20 14.47 -3.86 -19.14
N LYS A 21 13.22 -3.85 -19.61
CA LYS A 21 12.31 -2.71 -19.56
C LYS A 21 11.36 -2.92 -18.39
N TYR A 22 11.40 -2.02 -17.43
CA TYR A 22 10.45 -1.94 -16.34
C TYR A 22 9.36 -0.95 -16.72
N GLU A 23 8.12 -1.26 -16.40
CA GLU A 23 6.99 -0.37 -16.63
C GLU A 23 6.16 -0.27 -15.35
N PHE A 24 5.93 0.96 -14.91
CA PHE A 24 5.14 1.27 -13.73
C PHE A 24 3.90 2.06 -14.13
N CYS A 25 2.73 1.49 -13.83
CA CYS A 25 1.44 2.13 -14.00
C CYS A 25 0.82 2.39 -12.61
N PRO A 26 0.85 3.64 -12.09
CA PRO A 26 0.31 3.97 -10.78
C PRO A 26 -1.13 3.47 -10.59
N PHE A 27 -1.40 2.88 -9.43
CA PHE A 27 -2.70 2.27 -9.06
C PHE A 27 -3.11 1.04 -9.88
N SER A 28 -2.20 0.51 -10.71
CA SER A 28 -2.42 -0.72 -11.48
C SER A 28 -1.36 -1.75 -11.13
N ASN A 29 -0.28 -1.86 -11.90
CA ASN A 29 0.77 -2.84 -11.69
C ASN A 29 2.17 -2.31 -12.05
N VAL A 30 3.17 -3.11 -11.72
CA VAL A 30 4.55 -2.99 -12.20
C VAL A 30 4.88 -4.23 -13.00
N THR A 31 5.45 -4.07 -14.19
CA THR A 31 5.89 -5.17 -15.04
C THR A 31 7.37 -5.07 -15.40
N GLN A 32 7.94 -6.21 -15.75
CA GLN A 32 9.29 -6.34 -16.31
C GLN A 32 9.21 -7.10 -17.62
N HIS A 33 9.85 -6.56 -18.65
CA HIS A 33 9.94 -7.16 -19.97
C HIS A 33 11.39 -7.21 -20.44
N GLU A 34 11.90 -8.42 -20.65
CA GLU A 34 13.19 -8.63 -21.30
C GLU A 34 13.12 -8.15 -22.76
N GLN A 35 14.08 -7.31 -23.18
CA GLN A 35 14.14 -6.70 -24.50
C GLN A 35 14.96 -7.51 -25.51
N THR A 36 15.37 -8.73 -25.18
CA THR A 36 16.15 -9.57 -26.10
C THR A 36 15.24 -10.16 -27.19
N PHE A 37 15.78 -10.34 -28.40
CA PHE A 37 15.06 -10.97 -29.54
C PHE A 37 14.91 -12.49 -29.40
N ARG A 38 14.77 -12.99 -28.17
CA ARG A 38 14.53 -14.40 -27.91
C ARG A 38 13.03 -14.69 -28.00
N TRP A 39 12.69 -15.84 -28.59
CA TRP A 39 11.30 -16.29 -28.69
C TRP A 39 10.64 -16.53 -27.32
N ASN A 40 11.46 -16.69 -26.26
CA ASN A 40 11.07 -16.92 -24.88
C ASN A 40 11.57 -15.82 -23.92
N ALA A 41 11.64 -14.56 -24.38
CA ALA A 41 12.04 -13.44 -23.52
C ALA A 41 11.12 -13.35 -22.29
N TYR A 42 11.71 -13.16 -21.10
CA TYR A 42 10.93 -13.10 -19.88
C TYR A 42 10.01 -11.86 -19.87
N SER A 43 8.77 -12.06 -19.46
CA SER A 43 7.80 -11.00 -19.23
C SER A 43 6.97 -11.37 -18.01
N GLY A 44 6.93 -10.49 -17.02
CA GLY A 44 6.24 -10.79 -15.77
C GLY A 44 5.79 -9.58 -14.97
N ILE A 45 4.89 -9.83 -14.03
CA ILE A 45 4.33 -8.84 -13.10
C ILE A 45 5.20 -8.83 -11.83
N LEU A 46 5.75 -7.68 -11.48
CA LEU A 46 6.55 -7.48 -10.26
C LEU A 46 5.71 -7.05 -9.05
N GLY A 47 4.44 -6.72 -9.28
CA GLY A 47 3.44 -6.44 -8.25
C GLY A 47 2.24 -5.69 -8.78
N ILE A 48 1.14 -5.77 -8.05
CA ILE A 48 -0.15 -5.10 -8.28
C ILE A 48 -0.37 -4.14 -7.11
N TRP A 49 -0.94 -2.97 -7.39
CA TRP A 49 -1.25 -1.96 -6.39
C TRP A 49 -2.00 -2.55 -5.20
N HIS A 50 -1.43 -2.42 -4.01
CA HIS A 50 -1.93 -3.07 -2.81
C HIS A 50 -2.30 -2.08 -1.70
N GLU A 51 -1.33 -1.29 -1.23
CA GLU A 51 -1.50 -0.33 -0.14
C GLU A 51 -0.46 0.80 -0.18
N TRP A 52 -0.69 1.85 0.61
CA TRP A 52 0.29 2.90 0.83
C TRP A 52 1.34 2.48 1.86
N GLU A 53 2.55 3.00 1.71
CA GLU A 53 3.50 3.07 2.82
C GLU A 53 3.39 4.44 3.50
N ILE A 54 3.13 4.42 4.80
CA ILE A 54 3.00 5.61 5.63
C ILE A 54 4.08 5.57 6.71
N VAL A 55 4.86 6.64 6.81
CA VAL A 55 5.87 6.85 7.85
C VAL A 55 5.63 8.22 8.46
N ASN A 56 5.60 8.30 9.79
CA ASN A 56 5.37 9.55 10.53
C ASN A 56 4.19 10.37 9.98
N ASN A 57 3.05 9.71 9.75
CA ASN A 57 1.81 10.35 9.28
C ASN A 57 1.91 10.99 7.87
N THR A 58 2.91 10.58 7.09
CA THR A 58 3.12 10.99 5.70
C THR A 58 3.19 9.80 4.76
N PHE A 59 2.63 9.93 3.56
CA PHE A 59 2.80 8.95 2.48
C PHE A 59 4.24 9.00 1.98
N VAL A 60 4.92 7.87 1.94
CA VAL A 60 6.30 7.76 1.42
C VAL A 60 6.34 7.00 0.10
N GLY A 61 5.46 6.03 -0.05
CA GLY A 61 5.49 5.15 -1.21
C GLY A 61 4.25 4.29 -1.37
N MET A 62 4.32 3.42 -2.37
CA MET A 62 3.27 2.50 -2.78
C MET A 62 3.83 1.08 -2.69
N TRP A 63 3.11 0.20 -2.00
CA TRP A 63 3.39 -1.23 -2.02
C TRP A 63 2.60 -1.88 -3.16
N MET A 64 3.34 -2.53 -4.04
CA MET A 64 2.81 -3.36 -5.12
C MET A 64 3.10 -4.83 -4.74
N ARG A 65 2.07 -5.64 -4.49
CA ARG A 65 2.21 -7.04 -4.01
C ARG A 65 1.55 -8.00 -4.99
N GLU A 66 1.62 -9.30 -4.71
CA GLU A 66 0.93 -10.32 -5.51
C GLU A 66 1.35 -10.28 -7.00
N GLY A 67 2.64 -10.07 -7.26
CA GLY A 67 3.21 -10.29 -8.58
C GLY A 67 3.36 -11.77 -8.89
N ASP A 68 4.04 -12.08 -9.99
CA ASP A 68 4.25 -13.46 -10.42
C ASP A 68 4.99 -14.28 -9.36
N SER A 69 4.67 -15.57 -9.31
CA SER A 69 5.32 -16.53 -8.40
C SER A 69 6.83 -16.53 -8.57
N CYS A 70 7.54 -16.55 -7.45
CA CYS A 70 8.98 -16.51 -7.36
C CYS A 70 9.43 -17.38 -6.18
N GLU A 71 9.75 -18.64 -6.50
CA GLU A 71 10.09 -19.68 -5.53
C GLU A 71 8.96 -19.89 -4.50
N SER A 72 9.14 -19.43 -3.26
CA SER A 72 8.22 -19.60 -2.14
C SER A 72 7.32 -18.39 -1.88
N LYS A 73 7.49 -17.29 -2.63
CA LYS A 73 6.74 -16.05 -2.45
C LYS A 73 6.34 -15.43 -3.78
N SER A 74 5.39 -14.50 -3.74
CA SER A 74 5.07 -13.69 -4.91
C SER A 74 6.05 -12.52 -5.00
N ARG A 75 6.37 -12.09 -6.23
CA ARG A 75 7.14 -10.85 -6.42
C ARG A 75 6.42 -9.67 -5.79
N GLN A 76 7.18 -8.77 -5.19
CA GLN A 76 6.67 -7.54 -4.61
C GLN A 76 7.60 -6.37 -4.91
N THR A 77 7.01 -5.20 -5.06
CA THR A 77 7.70 -3.97 -5.43
C THR A 77 7.30 -2.84 -4.51
N LYS A 78 8.31 -2.16 -3.97
CA LYS A 78 8.15 -0.91 -3.24
C LYS A 78 8.44 0.27 -4.17
N VAL A 79 7.45 1.12 -4.43
CA VAL A 79 7.64 2.35 -5.22
C VAL A 79 7.76 3.54 -4.28
N LEU A 80 8.93 4.17 -4.25
CA LEU A 80 9.20 5.40 -3.52
C LEU A 80 8.79 6.60 -4.35
N LEU A 81 8.05 7.54 -3.75
CA LEU A 81 7.66 8.78 -4.40
C LEU A 81 8.66 9.88 -4.05
N VAL A 82 9.27 10.48 -5.08
CA VAL A 82 10.29 11.53 -4.91
C VAL A 82 9.90 12.76 -5.73
N CYS A 83 10.17 13.94 -5.16
CA CYS A 83 9.98 15.19 -5.87
C CYS A 83 10.92 15.25 -7.08
N GLY A 84 10.37 15.51 -8.27
CA GLY A 84 11.13 15.65 -9.50
C GLY A 84 10.49 16.63 -10.47
N LYS A 85 11.22 17.01 -11.52
CA LYS A 85 10.74 18.01 -12.52
C LYS A 85 9.70 17.43 -13.48
N SER A 86 9.66 16.12 -13.64
CA SER A 86 8.81 15.40 -14.59
C SER A 86 8.33 14.09 -13.98
N ASN A 87 7.19 13.58 -14.46
CA ASN A 87 6.73 12.23 -14.11
C ASN A 87 7.59 11.18 -14.83
N LYS A 88 8.42 10.45 -14.10
CA LYS A 88 9.25 9.39 -14.69
C LYS A 88 9.64 8.33 -13.65
N LEU A 89 9.83 7.11 -14.13
CA LEU A 89 10.53 6.08 -13.37
C LEU A 89 12.04 6.37 -13.46
N ALA A 90 12.65 6.73 -12.33
CA ALA A 90 14.01 7.26 -12.29
C ALA A 90 15.07 6.19 -11.98
N TYR A 91 14.71 5.21 -11.16
CA TYR A 91 15.62 4.15 -10.73
C TYR A 91 14.85 2.87 -10.38
N VAL A 92 15.49 1.73 -10.61
CA VAL A 92 14.99 0.39 -10.32
C VAL A 92 16.11 -0.41 -9.66
N SER A 93 15.78 -1.24 -8.67
CA SER A 93 16.75 -2.16 -8.05
C SER A 93 16.05 -3.40 -7.50
N GLU A 94 16.78 -4.50 -7.39
CA GLU A 94 16.35 -5.73 -6.71
C GLU A 94 17.20 -5.92 -5.44
N PRO A 95 16.87 -5.24 -4.32
CA PRO A 95 17.65 -5.34 -3.08
C PRO A 95 17.66 -6.75 -2.46
N SER A 96 16.66 -7.58 -2.76
CA SER A 96 16.65 -9.00 -2.40
C SER A 96 15.83 -9.78 -3.41
N THR A 97 16.09 -11.09 -3.55
CA THR A 97 15.41 -11.93 -4.55
C THR A 97 13.89 -11.77 -4.49
N CYS A 98 13.28 -11.47 -5.64
CA CYS A 98 11.84 -11.20 -5.84
C CYS A 98 11.29 -9.94 -5.12
N VAL A 99 12.15 -9.09 -4.58
CA VAL A 99 11.76 -7.83 -3.93
C VAL A 99 12.43 -6.67 -4.65
N TYR A 100 11.60 -5.83 -5.26
CA TYR A 100 12.06 -4.71 -6.07
C TYR A 100 11.84 -3.40 -5.35
N SER A 101 12.70 -2.42 -5.62
CA SER A 101 12.55 -1.04 -5.19
C SER A 101 12.66 -0.11 -6.39
N LEU A 102 11.62 0.68 -6.60
CA LEU A 102 11.49 1.66 -7.68
C LEU A 102 11.49 3.06 -7.09
N THR A 103 12.17 4.00 -7.74
CA THR A 103 12.08 5.43 -7.44
C THR A 103 11.30 6.12 -8.54
N PHE A 104 10.13 6.64 -8.20
CA PHE A 104 9.28 7.39 -9.11
C PHE A 104 9.36 8.89 -8.81
N GLU A 105 9.86 9.65 -9.78
CA GLU A 105 9.93 11.11 -9.70
C GLU A 105 8.64 11.73 -10.22
N THR A 106 8.11 12.71 -9.49
CA THR A 106 6.96 13.49 -9.94
C THR A 106 6.92 14.89 -9.31
N PRO A 107 6.53 15.95 -10.05
CA PRO A 107 6.33 17.27 -9.48
C PRO A 107 5.14 17.31 -8.51
N LEU A 108 4.28 16.29 -8.55
CA LEU A 108 3.07 16.21 -7.74
C LEU A 108 3.35 16.07 -6.23
N VAL A 109 4.54 15.62 -5.87
CA VAL A 109 4.93 15.38 -4.47
C VAL A 109 5.93 16.40 -3.93
N CYS A 110 6.20 17.48 -4.67
CA CYS A 110 7.20 18.48 -4.29
C CYS A 110 6.71 19.48 -3.22
N HIS A 111 5.40 19.66 -3.08
CA HIS A 111 4.87 20.58 -2.08
C HIS A 111 5.00 19.94 -0.67
N PRO A 112 5.47 20.65 0.36
CA PRO A 112 5.68 20.05 1.69
C PRO A 112 4.44 19.34 2.27
N HIS A 113 3.25 19.82 1.90
CA HIS A 113 1.98 19.28 2.39
C HIS A 113 1.32 18.27 1.44
N SER A 114 1.91 17.92 0.29
CA SER A 114 1.27 17.01 -0.67
C SER A 114 1.11 15.59 -0.10
N LEU A 115 2.03 15.15 0.75
CA LEU A 115 2.05 13.77 1.25
C LEU A 115 1.52 13.61 2.67
N LEU A 116 0.87 14.64 3.24
CA LEU A 116 0.25 14.51 4.56
C LEU A 116 -0.96 13.57 4.51
N VAL A 117 -1.08 12.66 5.49
CA VAL A 117 -2.20 11.72 5.57
C VAL A 117 -3.48 12.40 6.04
N TYR A 118 -3.40 13.20 7.10
CA TYR A 118 -4.55 13.82 7.76
C TYR A 118 -5.53 14.54 6.81
N PRO A 119 -5.07 15.40 5.86
CA PRO A 119 -5.98 16.08 4.93
C PRO A 119 -6.67 15.14 3.92
N THR A 120 -6.21 13.90 3.78
CA THR A 120 -6.80 12.91 2.87
C THR A 120 -7.89 12.06 3.52
N LEU A 121 -8.08 12.20 4.83
CA LEU A 121 -9.09 11.49 5.60
C LEU A 121 -10.45 12.18 5.51
N THR A 122 -11.52 11.41 5.76
CA THR A 122 -12.87 11.98 5.91
C THR A 122 -12.98 12.75 7.23
N GLU A 123 -13.93 13.68 7.33
CA GLU A 123 -14.15 14.45 8.57
C GLU A 123 -14.34 13.56 9.80
N ALA A 124 -15.04 12.43 9.65
CA ALA A 124 -15.23 11.48 10.75
C ALA A 124 -13.92 10.85 11.22
N LEU A 125 -13.00 10.52 10.29
CA LEU A 125 -11.71 9.95 10.62
C LEU A 125 -10.72 11.00 11.14
N GLN A 126 -10.82 12.25 10.67
CA GLN A 126 -10.08 13.38 11.24
C GLN A 126 -10.46 13.61 12.70
N ARG A 127 -11.76 13.65 13.02
CA ARG A 127 -12.21 13.77 14.42
C ARG A 127 -11.70 12.64 15.31
N LYS A 128 -11.76 11.39 14.85
CA LYS A 128 -11.18 10.25 15.59
C LYS A 128 -9.68 10.43 15.82
N TRP A 129 -8.96 10.96 14.83
CA TRP A 129 -7.54 11.28 14.99
C TRP A 129 -7.36 12.35 16.05
N ASP A 130 -8.06 13.48 15.95
CA ASP A 130 -7.95 14.61 16.89
C ASP A 130 -8.22 14.18 18.34
N GLU A 131 -9.25 13.35 18.56
CA GLU A 131 -9.54 12.73 19.86
C GLU A 131 -8.38 11.85 20.35
N THR A 132 -7.76 11.08 19.45
CA THR A 132 -6.63 10.21 19.79
C THR A 132 -5.39 11.02 20.19
N GLU A 133 -5.12 12.14 19.51
CA GLU A 133 -4.07 13.10 19.90
C GLU A 133 -4.34 13.68 21.29
N GLN A 134 -5.58 14.08 21.55
CA GLN A 134 -5.98 14.60 22.85
C GLN A 134 -5.78 13.56 23.96
N PHE A 135 -6.18 12.30 23.72
CA PHE A 135 -5.94 11.23 24.70
C PHE A 135 -4.47 10.95 24.97
N LEU A 136 -3.60 11.09 23.97
CA LEU A 136 -2.16 10.97 24.17
C LEU A 136 -1.63 12.15 25.01
N TYR A 137 -2.05 13.38 24.69
CA TYR A 137 -1.67 14.58 25.42
C TYR A 137 -2.11 14.53 26.89
N ASP A 138 -3.32 14.05 27.15
CA ASP A 138 -3.88 13.89 28.51
C ASP A 138 -3.29 12.68 29.26
N GLY A 139 -2.40 11.90 28.63
CA GLY A 139 -1.76 10.72 29.23
C GLY A 139 -2.73 9.54 29.44
N LEU A 140 -3.87 9.53 28.75
CA LEU A 140 -4.88 8.47 28.83
C LEU A 140 -4.50 7.24 28.00
N ILE A 141 -3.61 7.41 27.02
CA ILE A 141 -3.04 6.32 26.21
C ILE A 141 -1.52 6.45 26.12
N THR A 142 -0.86 5.31 25.88
CA THR A 142 0.58 5.27 25.60
C THR A 142 0.86 5.58 24.12
N GLU A 143 2.12 5.89 23.78
CA GLU A 143 2.55 6.03 22.38
C GLU A 143 2.24 4.79 21.53
N GLN A 144 2.41 3.59 22.10
CA GLN A 144 2.02 2.34 21.44
C GLN A 144 0.52 2.26 21.17
N GLY A 145 -0.29 2.72 22.14
CA GLY A 145 -1.75 2.83 22.00
C GLY A 145 -2.14 3.77 20.87
N TYR A 146 -1.52 4.96 20.83
CA TYR A 146 -1.69 5.96 19.79
C TYR A 146 -1.37 5.38 18.39
N ILE A 147 -0.20 4.76 18.21
CA ILE A 147 0.21 4.15 16.94
C ILE A 147 -0.80 3.07 16.50
N LYS A 148 -1.27 2.25 17.44
CA LYS A 148 -2.26 1.19 17.16
C LYS A 148 -3.60 1.77 16.72
N ILE A 149 -4.05 2.87 17.30
CA ILE A 149 -5.30 3.54 16.92
C ILE A 149 -5.16 4.20 15.55
N LEU A 150 -4.07 4.92 15.30
CA LEU A 150 -3.80 5.49 13.96
C LEU A 150 -3.76 4.44 12.88
N LYS A 151 -3.12 3.29 13.14
CA LYS A 151 -3.12 2.17 12.17
C LYS A 151 -4.54 1.74 11.82
N LYS A 152 -5.46 1.66 12.79
CA LYS A 152 -6.88 1.35 12.54
C LYS A 152 -7.57 2.45 11.71
N ILE A 153 -7.29 3.72 11.99
CA ILE A 153 -7.81 4.85 11.19
C ILE A 153 -7.35 4.71 9.73
N PHE A 154 -6.09 4.33 9.48
CA PHE A 154 -5.56 4.15 8.13
C PHE A 154 -6.13 2.91 7.43
N GLU A 155 -6.38 1.83 8.17
CA GLU A 155 -7.12 0.65 7.69
C GLU A 155 -8.56 1.03 7.31
N GLU A 156 -9.28 1.77 8.16
CA GLU A 156 -10.65 2.26 7.91
C GLU A 156 -10.71 3.23 6.71
N ALA A 157 -9.67 4.03 6.50
CA ALA A 157 -9.53 4.91 5.35
C ALA A 157 -9.17 4.18 4.05
N GLY A 158 -8.93 2.87 4.08
CA GLY A 158 -8.46 2.09 2.94
C GLY A 158 -7.05 2.48 2.47
N LEU A 159 -6.25 3.10 3.35
CA LEU A 159 -4.87 3.47 3.04
C LEU A 159 -3.91 2.30 3.26
N LEU A 160 -4.20 1.48 4.29
CA LEU A 160 -3.51 0.24 4.60
C LEU A 160 -4.46 -0.93 4.45
N ARG A 161 -3.94 -2.09 4.03
CA ARG A 161 -4.72 -3.32 4.06
C ARG A 161 -4.76 -3.85 5.49
N VAL A 162 -5.87 -4.52 5.83
CA VAL A 162 -5.99 -5.20 7.12
C VAL A 162 -5.02 -6.37 7.09
N THR A 163 -4.13 -6.46 8.08
CA THR A 163 -3.17 -7.58 8.19
C THR A 163 -3.90 -8.94 8.19
N GLU A 164 -3.40 -9.92 7.44
CA GLU A 164 -3.99 -11.26 7.29
C GLU A 164 -4.31 -11.95 8.62
N GLU A 165 -3.54 -11.71 9.69
CA GLU A 165 -3.82 -12.18 11.06
C GLU A 165 -5.19 -11.70 11.58
N LYS A 166 -5.57 -10.46 11.29
CA LYS A 166 -6.89 -9.91 11.64
C LYS A 166 -8.00 -10.43 10.72
N GLU A 167 -7.69 -10.80 9.48
CA GLU A 167 -8.65 -11.46 8.58
C GLU A 167 -8.98 -12.86 9.08
N PHE A 168 -7.98 -13.61 9.54
CA PHE A 168 -8.15 -14.92 10.16
C PHE A 168 -8.92 -14.82 11.49
N GLU A 169 -8.64 -13.80 12.32
CA GLU A 169 -9.43 -13.53 13.54
C GLU A 169 -10.87 -13.09 13.23
N LYS A 170 -11.11 -12.29 12.19
CA LYS A 170 -12.46 -11.90 11.75
C LYS A 170 -13.23 -13.10 11.20
N GLN A 171 -12.60 -13.97 10.41
CA GLN A 171 -13.20 -15.21 9.93
C GLN A 171 -13.52 -16.16 11.09
N ASN A 172 -12.60 -16.36 12.03
CA ASN A 172 -12.85 -17.16 13.23
C ASN A 172 -13.96 -16.58 14.10
N LYS A 173 -14.01 -15.26 14.31
CA LYS A 173 -15.13 -14.62 15.02
C LYS A 173 -16.45 -14.80 14.29
N LYS A 174 -16.48 -14.66 12.96
CA LYS A 174 -17.69 -14.87 12.14
C LYS A 174 -18.19 -16.32 12.19
N ILE A 175 -17.27 -17.29 12.17
CA ILE A 175 -17.55 -18.73 12.36
C ILE A 175 -18.06 -19.02 13.77
N ILE A 176 -17.49 -18.37 14.79
CA ILE A 176 -17.94 -18.50 16.18
C ILE A 176 -19.34 -17.89 16.36
N THR A 177 -19.61 -16.69 15.81
CA THR A 177 -20.94 -16.06 15.89
C THR A 177 -22.01 -16.88 15.16
N GLN A 178 -21.70 -17.47 13.99
CA GLN A 178 -22.61 -18.40 13.32
C GLN A 178 -22.89 -19.69 14.13
N LYS A 179 -21.94 -20.14 14.96
CA LYS A 179 -22.14 -21.28 15.87
C LYS A 179 -23.05 -20.97 17.07
N PHE A 180 -23.23 -19.70 17.43
CA PHE A 180 -24.06 -19.29 18.57
C PHE A 180 -25.49 -18.85 18.18
N GLU A 181 -25.83 -18.82 16.88
CA GLU A 181 -27.18 -18.47 16.41
C GLU A 181 -28.15 -19.67 16.27
N THR A 182 -27.72 -20.89 16.58
CA THR A 182 -28.63 -22.06 16.59
C THR A 182 -28.96 -22.50 18.02
N VAL A 183 -29.95 -21.85 18.64
CA VAL A 183 -30.66 -22.40 19.81
C VAL A 183 -32.15 -22.47 19.50
N GLU A 184 -32.53 -23.43 18.66
CA GLU A 184 -33.90 -23.96 18.61
C GLU A 184 -33.85 -25.48 18.46
N SER A 185 -33.85 -26.19 19.59
CA SER A 185 -34.61 -27.43 19.79
C SER A 185 -34.50 -27.91 21.24
N CYS A 186 -35.13 -27.20 22.16
CA CYS A 186 -35.63 -27.83 23.38
C CYS A 186 -37.04 -28.34 23.09
N ASN A 187 -37.16 -29.61 22.73
CA ASN A 187 -38.46 -30.30 22.69
C ASN A 187 -38.92 -30.60 24.13
N LYS A 188 -40.22 -30.37 24.35
CA LYS A 188 -40.98 -30.67 25.58
C LYS A 188 -40.89 -32.14 25.99
#